data_AF-A0A538QD36-F1
#
_entry.id   AF-A0A538QD36-F1
#
_cell.length_a   1.000
_cell.length_b   1.000
_cell.length_c   1.000
_cell.angle_alpha   90.00
_cell.angle_beta   90.00
_cell.angle_gamma   90.00
#
_symmetry.space_group_name_H-M   'P 1'
#
loop_
_entity.id
_entity.type
_entity.pdbx_description
1 polymer ?
#
loop_
_entity_poly.entity_id
_entity_poly.type
_entity_poly.pdbx_seq_one_letter_code
_entity_poly.pdbx_strand_id
1 'polypeptide(L)'
;MAWRSARSGTRMIGEVLLDQRVIAGIGNIYKCEALFAAGVDPRTPVAQLDSRALEAIYAAAHRLMAASVEGAAPMVGSPRRDHAVYGRTGKPCLRCGSSIACYSLGDPPRWTWSCPICQPATPLSRR
;
A
#
# COMPACT_ATOMS: atom_id res chain seq x y z
N MET A 1 -13.02 2.65 -12.86
CA MET A 1 -14.42 2.69 -12.36
C MET A 1 -14.59 2.35 -10.87
N ALA A 2 -13.66 1.63 -10.20
CA ALA A 2 -13.80 1.24 -8.78
C ALA A 2 -13.67 2.38 -7.74
N TRP A 3 -12.94 3.46 -8.04
CA TRP A 3 -12.65 4.51 -7.05
C TRP A 3 -13.82 5.44 -6.72
N ARG A 4 -14.83 5.55 -7.60
CA ARG A 4 -15.90 6.56 -7.46
C ARG A 4 -16.74 6.36 -6.19
N SER A 5 -17.04 5.11 -5.82
CA SER A 5 -17.73 4.77 -4.57
C SER A 5 -16.83 4.99 -3.33
N ALA A 6 -15.54 4.68 -3.44
CA ALA A 6 -14.59 4.84 -2.34
C ALA A 6 -14.25 6.32 -2.02
N ARG A 7 -14.52 7.24 -2.95
CA ARG A 7 -14.26 8.68 -2.77
C ARG A 7 -15.33 9.40 -1.95
N SER A 8 -16.51 8.81 -1.69
CA SER A 8 -17.48 9.40 -0.78
C SER A 8 -17.08 9.08 0.67
N GLY A 9 -16.13 9.83 1.22
CA GLY A 9 -15.79 9.75 2.64
C GLY A 9 -14.33 10.06 2.99
N THR A 10 -14.04 10.03 4.29
CA THR A 10 -12.71 10.19 4.90
C THR A 10 -11.90 8.90 4.92
N ARG A 11 -12.36 7.84 4.24
CA ARG A 11 -11.73 6.51 4.24
C ARG A 11 -10.29 6.59 3.75
N MET A 12 -9.40 5.94 4.48
CA MET A 12 -7.97 5.92 4.17
C MET A 12 -7.70 4.93 3.04
N ILE A 13 -6.73 5.21 2.17
CA ILE A 13 -6.40 4.35 1.03
C ILE A 13 -6.02 2.93 1.47
N GLY A 14 -5.35 2.79 2.61
CA GLY A 14 -5.03 1.49 3.18
C GLY A 14 -6.25 0.64 3.53
N GLU A 15 -7.37 1.26 3.91
CA GLU A 15 -8.63 0.56 4.19
C GLU A 15 -9.35 0.19 2.91
N VAL A 16 -9.39 1.12 1.95
CA VAL A 16 -10.07 0.93 0.67
C VAL A 16 -9.44 -0.20 -0.13
N LEU A 17 -8.10 -0.33 -0.09
CA LEU A 17 -7.38 -1.43 -0.74
C LEU A 17 -7.69 -2.81 -0.14
N LEU A 18 -8.26 -2.88 1.07
CA LEU A 18 -8.67 -4.14 1.68
C LEU A 18 -10.16 -4.44 1.50
N ASP A 19 -10.95 -3.47 1.05
CA ASP A 19 -12.37 -3.64 0.77
C ASP A 19 -12.54 -4.45 -0.52
N GLN A 20 -12.83 -5.74 -0.38
CA GLN A 20 -12.97 -6.67 -1.51
C GLN A 20 -14.14 -6.31 -2.44
N ARG A 21 -15.05 -5.42 -2.03
CA ARG A 21 -16.11 -4.87 -2.90
C ARG A 21 -15.61 -3.75 -3.81
N VAL A 22 -14.49 -3.12 -3.46
CA VAL A 22 -13.82 -2.09 -4.27
C VAL A 22 -12.78 -2.72 -5.16
N ILE A 23 -11.89 -3.54 -4.59
CA ILE A 23 -10.84 -4.23 -5.34
C ILE A 23 -10.57 -5.61 -4.71
N ALA A 24 -10.84 -6.66 -5.48
CA ALA A 24 -10.59 -8.03 -5.05
C ALA A 24 -9.10 -8.40 -5.20
N GLY A 25 -8.60 -9.26 -4.31
CA GLY A 25 -7.28 -9.88 -4.38
C GLY A 25 -6.17 -9.14 -3.65
N ILE A 26 -6.35 -7.85 -3.34
CA ILE A 26 -5.37 -7.11 -2.53
C ILE A 26 -5.58 -7.45 -1.04
N GLY A 27 -4.59 -8.15 -0.49
CA GLY A 27 -4.46 -8.44 0.95
C GLY A 27 -3.48 -7.50 1.66
N ASN A 28 -3.29 -7.70 2.97
CA ASN A 28 -2.50 -6.80 3.81
C ASN A 28 -1.05 -6.60 3.36
N ILE A 29 -0.40 -7.66 2.86
CA ILE A 29 0.98 -7.57 2.34
C ILE A 29 0.99 -6.70 1.08
N TYR A 30 0.16 -7.03 0.09
CA TYR A 30 0.06 -6.27 -1.16
C TYR A 30 -0.31 -4.80 -0.91
N LYS A 31 -1.21 -4.52 0.03
CA LYS A 31 -1.52 -3.15 0.47
C LYS A 31 -0.25 -2.41 0.90
N CYS A 32 0.53 -2.96 1.82
CA CYS A 32 1.72 -2.28 2.35
C CYS A 32 2.77 -2.09 1.24
N GLU A 33 3.05 -3.14 0.47
CA GLU A 33 4.09 -3.13 -0.56
C GLU A 33 3.70 -2.25 -1.76
N ALA A 34 2.44 -2.24 -2.19
CA ALA A 34 1.97 -1.40 -3.29
C ALA A 34 1.97 0.09 -2.92
N LEU A 35 1.53 0.43 -1.70
CA LEU A 35 1.57 1.81 -1.22
C LEU A 35 3.00 2.31 -1.03
N PHE A 36 3.91 1.46 -0.56
CA PHE A 36 5.33 1.79 -0.53
C PHE A 36 5.89 1.99 -1.94
N ALA A 37 5.56 1.08 -2.87
CA ALA A 37 5.98 1.18 -4.25
C ALA A 37 5.53 2.52 -4.89
N ALA A 38 4.30 2.94 -4.61
CA ALA A 38 3.69 4.19 -5.08
C ALA A 38 4.07 5.44 -4.25
N GLY A 39 4.73 5.29 -3.10
CA GLY A 39 5.12 6.42 -2.25
C GLY A 39 3.94 7.11 -1.53
N VAL A 40 2.86 6.37 -1.25
CA VAL A 40 1.63 6.90 -0.65
C VAL A 40 1.50 6.45 0.80
N ASP A 41 1.18 7.36 1.73
CA ASP A 41 0.88 7.01 3.13
C ASP A 41 -0.44 6.19 3.19
N PRO A 42 -0.45 5.01 3.83
CA PRO A 42 -1.67 4.24 4.03
C PRO A 42 -2.84 5.00 4.66
N ARG A 43 -2.56 6.06 5.42
CA ARG A 43 -3.54 6.92 6.09
C ARG A 43 -4.05 8.06 5.21
N THR A 44 -3.53 8.24 3.99
CA THR A 44 -4.03 9.29 3.09
C THR A 44 -5.50 9.01 2.74
N PRO A 45 -6.42 9.96 2.99
CA PRO A 45 -7.80 9.83 2.55
C PRO A 45 -7.88 9.67 1.03
N VAL A 46 -8.68 8.71 0.54
CA VAL A 46 -8.79 8.45 -0.91
C VAL A 46 -9.26 9.68 -1.68
N ALA A 47 -10.07 10.53 -1.06
CA ALA A 47 -10.53 11.78 -1.64
C ALA A 47 -9.40 12.78 -1.97
N GLN A 48 -8.23 12.67 -1.32
CA GLN A 48 -7.05 13.51 -1.56
C GLN A 48 -6.13 12.97 -2.66
N LEU A 49 -6.41 11.78 -3.19
CA LEU A 49 -5.64 11.18 -4.28
C LEU A 49 -6.26 11.53 -5.64
N ASP A 50 -5.43 12.00 -6.56
CA ASP A 50 -5.83 12.19 -7.95
C ASP A 50 -5.87 10.85 -8.70
N SER A 51 -6.42 10.86 -9.92
CA SER A 51 -6.55 9.65 -10.72
C SER A 51 -5.20 8.99 -11.01
N ARG A 52 -4.14 9.80 -11.20
CA ARG A 52 -2.80 9.32 -11.51
C ARG A 52 -2.19 8.56 -10.33
N ALA A 53 -2.34 9.08 -9.11
CA ALA A 53 -1.89 8.41 -7.89
C ALA A 53 -2.64 7.09 -7.70
N LEU A 54 -3.96 7.08 -7.92
CA LEU A 54 -4.78 5.88 -7.82
C LEU A 54 -4.39 4.81 -8.86
N GLU A 55 -4.11 5.22 -10.09
CA GLU A 55 -3.59 4.34 -11.15
C GLU A 55 -2.20 3.79 -10.80
N ALA A 56 -1.30 4.62 -10.25
CA ALA A 56 0.03 4.19 -9.83
C ALA A 56 -0.03 3.14 -8.71
N ILE A 57 -0.93 3.32 -7.73
CA ILE A 57 -1.18 2.34 -6.67
C ILE A 57 -1.71 1.03 -7.25
N TYR A 58 -2.69 1.09 -8.16
CA TYR A 58 -3.24 -0.10 -8.81
C TYR A 58 -2.18 -0.84 -9.63
N ALA A 59 -1.41 -0.13 -10.45
CA ALA A 59 -0.36 -0.70 -11.27
C ALA A 59 0.77 -1.32 -10.43
N ALA A 60 1.08 -0.74 -9.26
CA ALA A 60 2.02 -1.34 -8.31
C ALA A 60 1.47 -2.65 -7.72
N ALA A 61 0.22 -2.67 -7.27
CA ALA A 61 -0.41 -3.88 -6.74
C ALA A 61 -0.48 -4.98 -7.80
N HIS A 62 -0.92 -4.65 -9.01
CA HIS A 62 -1.01 -5.58 -10.14
C HIS A 62 0.34 -6.22 -10.45
N ARG A 63 1.42 -5.43 -10.59
CA ARG A 63 2.77 -5.96 -10.85
C ARG A 63 3.24 -6.91 -9.75
N LEU A 64 3.00 -6.57 -8.48
CA LEU A 64 3.40 -7.43 -7.36
C LEU A 64 2.66 -8.78 -7.37
N MET A 65 1.37 -8.77 -7.72
CA MET A 65 0.54 -9.97 -7.83
C MET A 65 0.91 -10.82 -9.05
N ALA A 66 1.07 -10.20 -10.22
CA ALA A 66 1.47 -10.87 -11.46
C ALA A 66 2.81 -11.59 -11.29
N ALA A 67 3.81 -10.93 -10.70
CA ALA A 67 5.11 -11.56 -10.42
C ALA A 67 5.00 -12.79 -9.51
N SER A 68 4.01 -12.85 -8.62
CA SER A 68 3.74 -14.05 -7.81
C SER A 68 3.08 -15.16 -8.60
N VAL A 69 2.13 -14.83 -9.48
CA VAL A 69 1.41 -15.83 -10.30
C VAL A 69 2.34 -16.43 -11.35
N GLU A 70 3.18 -15.60 -11.97
CA GLU A 70 4.12 -16.01 -13.03
C GLU A 70 5.35 -16.75 -12.48
N GLY A 71 5.49 -16.87 -11.16
CA GLY A 71 6.66 -17.49 -10.53
C GLY A 71 7.94 -16.65 -10.60
N ALA A 72 7.86 -15.43 -11.14
CA ALA A 72 8.99 -14.50 -11.24
C ALA A 72 9.46 -13.97 -9.87
N ALA A 73 8.62 -14.06 -8.84
CA ALA A 73 8.96 -13.83 -7.46
C ALA A 73 8.32 -14.92 -6.57
N PRO A 74 8.94 -15.27 -5.43
CA PRO A 74 8.31 -16.16 -4.48
C PRO A 74 6.92 -15.62 -4.08
N MET A 75 6.01 -16.54 -3.79
CA MET A 75 4.65 -16.20 -3.35
C MET A 75 4.68 -15.16 -2.23
N VAL A 76 3.79 -14.18 -2.29
CA VAL A 76 3.64 -13.21 -1.21
C VAL A 76 3.36 -13.90 0.12
N GLY A 77 4.13 -13.54 1.15
CA GLY A 77 4.12 -14.20 2.46
C GLY A 77 5.06 -15.40 2.58
N SER A 78 5.75 -15.80 1.50
CA SER A 78 6.82 -16.79 1.57
C SER A 78 8.02 -16.24 2.36
N PRO A 79 8.66 -17.04 3.24
CA PRO A 79 9.92 -16.67 3.88
C PRO A 79 11.06 -16.38 2.89
N ARG A 80 10.93 -16.84 1.64
CA ARG A 80 11.89 -16.60 0.56
C ARG A 80 11.69 -15.25 -0.14
N ARG A 81 10.62 -14.52 0.15
CA ARG A 81 10.37 -13.20 -0.44
C ARG A 81 10.88 -12.10 0.48
N ASP A 82 11.86 -11.35 0.01
CA ASP A 82 12.22 -10.11 0.68
C ASP A 82 11.14 -9.05 0.46
N HIS A 83 10.50 -8.65 1.55
CA HIS A 83 9.55 -7.54 1.56
C HIS A 83 10.30 -6.20 1.67
N ALA A 84 9.73 -5.14 1.09
CA ALA A 84 10.29 -3.81 1.22
C ALA A 84 9.93 -3.17 2.55
N VAL A 85 8.69 -3.37 3.03
CA VAL A 85 8.21 -2.82 4.31
C VAL A 85 7.49 -3.85 5.19
N TYR A 86 6.79 -4.82 4.62
CA TYR A 86 5.97 -5.75 5.39
C TYR A 86 6.81 -6.59 6.36
N GLY A 87 6.41 -6.60 7.64
CA GLY A 87 7.13 -7.34 8.70
C GLY A 87 8.51 -6.76 9.04
N ARG A 88 8.84 -5.55 8.58
CA ARG A 88 10.18 -4.94 8.74
C ARG A 88 10.25 -3.85 9.79
N THR A 89 9.37 -3.84 10.79
CA THR A 89 9.38 -2.84 11.88
C THR A 89 10.79 -2.59 12.42
N GLY A 90 11.20 -1.33 12.51
CA GLY A 90 12.50 -0.92 13.03
C GLY A 90 13.68 -1.13 12.07
N LYS A 91 13.55 -1.99 11.04
CA LYS A 91 14.61 -2.20 10.05
C LYS A 91 14.77 -0.98 9.14
N PRO A 92 15.97 -0.76 8.56
CA PRO A 92 16.19 0.31 7.59
C PRO A 92 15.32 0.10 6.34
N CYS A 93 14.73 1.20 5.87
CA CYS A 93 14.06 1.29 4.59
C CYS A 93 15.06 1.05 3.46
N LEU A 94 14.72 0.17 2.52
CA LEU A 94 15.58 -0.16 1.38
C LEU A 94 15.78 0.99 0.37
N ARG A 95 15.02 2.09 0.50
CA ARG A 95 15.16 3.28 -0.36
C ARG A 95 15.92 4.43 0.30
N CYS A 96 15.61 4.72 1.57
CA CYS A 96 16.11 5.93 2.25
C CYS A 96 16.81 5.67 3.58
N GLY A 97 16.89 4.42 4.04
CA GLY A 97 17.56 4.06 5.30
C GLY A 97 16.78 4.35 6.59
N SER A 98 15.70 5.14 6.58
CA SER A 98 14.90 5.40 7.78
C SER A 98 14.27 4.13 8.35
N SER A 99 14.03 4.08 9.66
CA SER A 99 13.31 2.94 10.27
C SER A 99 11.89 2.80 9.73
N ILE A 100 11.48 1.57 9.41
CA ILE A 100 10.10 1.25 9.04
C ILE A 100 9.19 1.30 10.28
N ALA A 101 8.08 2.04 10.16
CA ALA A 101 7.05 2.14 11.19
C ALA A 101 6.05 0.98 11.09
N CYS A 102 5.44 0.63 12.23
CA CYS A 102 4.33 -0.32 12.31
C CYS A 102 3.23 0.25 13.19
N TYR A 103 1.98 0.23 12.71
CA TYR A 103 0.82 0.69 13.46
C TYR A 103 -0.44 -0.06 13.01
N SER A 104 -1.49 0.01 13.83
CA SER A 104 -2.80 -0.53 13.46
C SER A 104 -3.57 0.47 12.59
N LEU A 105 -4.22 -0.02 11.53
CA LEU A 105 -5.01 0.79 10.61
C LEU A 105 -6.30 0.08 10.21
N GLY A 106 -7.39 0.85 10.14
CA GLY A 106 -8.68 0.45 9.58
C GLY A 106 -9.62 -0.26 10.53
N ASP A 107 -10.81 -0.59 10.02
CA ASP A 107 -11.84 -1.37 10.70
C ASP A 107 -12.33 -2.55 9.83
N PRO A 108 -12.07 -3.82 10.22
CA PRO A 108 -11.33 -4.24 11.40
C PRO A 108 -9.82 -3.90 11.30
N PRO A 109 -9.13 -3.68 12.44
CA PRO A 109 -7.74 -3.24 12.47
C PRO A 109 -6.79 -4.25 11.80
N ARG A 110 -5.82 -3.72 11.05
CA ARG A 110 -4.71 -4.49 10.46
C ARG A 110 -3.38 -3.82 10.73
N TRP A 111 -2.41 -4.60 11.19
CA TRP A 111 -1.01 -4.17 11.25
C TRP A 111 -0.55 -3.70 9.88
N THR A 112 0.00 -2.49 9.86
CA THR A 112 0.40 -1.78 8.65
C THR A 112 1.84 -1.31 8.80
N TRP A 113 2.65 -1.64 7.81
CA TRP A 113 4.05 -1.24 7.74
C TRP A 113 4.23 -0.16 6.68
N SER A 114 4.95 0.90 7.02
CA SER A 114 5.24 1.99 6.09
C SER A 114 6.56 2.69 6.43
N CYS A 115 7.17 3.30 5.43
CA CYS A 115 8.34 4.14 5.62
C CYS A 115 7.89 5.61 5.79
N PRO A 116 8.16 6.27 6.93
CA PRO A 116 7.68 7.64 7.16
C PRO A 116 8.28 8.68 6.22
N ILE A 117 9.46 8.39 5.64
CA ILE A 117 10.16 9.29 4.71
C ILE A 117 9.71 9.06 3.26
N CYS A 118 9.61 7.80 2.82
CA CYS A 118 9.19 7.48 1.46
C CYS A 118 7.67 7.56 1.25
N GLN A 119 6.88 7.59 2.32
CA GLN A 119 5.43 7.68 2.30
C GLN A 119 4.99 8.80 3.26
N PRO A 120 5.26 10.07 2.93
CA PRO A 120 4.94 11.19 3.80
C PRO A 120 3.42 11.35 3.96
N ALA A 121 2.98 11.79 5.14
CA ALA A 121 1.57 12.00 5.45
C ALA A 121 0.94 13.17 4.65
N THR A 122 1.77 14.00 4.01
CA THR A 122 1.32 15.12 3.18
C THR A 122 0.90 14.61 1.80
N PRO A 123 -0.31 14.92 1.31
CA PRO A 123 -0.81 14.38 0.05
C PRO A 123 0.08 14.80 -1.12
N LEU A 124 0.25 13.89 -2.08
CA LEU A 124 0.68 14.18 -3.45
C LEU A 124 -0.40 15.01 -4.15
N SER A 125 -0.60 16.25 -3.69
CA SER A 125 -1.37 17.24 -4.41
C SER A 125 -0.41 18.36 -4.81
N ARG A 126 -0.39 18.63 -6.13
CA ARG A 126 0.42 19.63 -6.86
C ARG A 126 1.75 19.10 -7.41
N ARG A 127 1.72 18.71 -8.68
CA ARG A 127 2.50 19.34 -9.77
C ARG A 127 1.78 19.11 -11.09
#